data_AF-A0A495L941-F1
#
_entry.id   AF-A0A495L941-F1
#
_cell.length_a   1.000
_cell.length_b   1.000
_cell.length_c   1.000
_cell.angle_alpha   90.00
_cell.angle_beta   90.00
_cell.angle_gamma   90.00
#
_symmetry.space_group_name_H-M   'P 1'
#
loop_
_entity.id
_entity.type
_entity.pdbx_description
1 polymer ?
#
loop_
_entity_poly.entity_id
_entity_poly.type
_entity_poly.pdbx_seq_one_letter_code
_entity_poly.pdbx_strand_id
1 'polypeptide(L)'
;MTHRIPSPRPSDDARPMPGSLVGPVCPVCDHSSCRVRRAQRLPRLGGHRSEFAREHAQAAAIQARYRHLIVYYGEATQSFWVVSPSGLQEAGDIDALLILLWPHTERATERQFPGADPWAHSSEVPRVLTLT
;
A
#
# COMPACT_ATOMS: atom_id res chain seq x y z
N MET A 1 50.31 -12.92 5.66
CA MET A 1 49.13 -12.61 4.81
C MET A 1 48.23 -11.66 5.59
N THR A 2 48.32 -10.36 5.33
CA THR A 2 47.56 -9.30 6.02
C THR A 2 46.53 -8.72 5.07
N HIS A 3 45.33 -9.29 5.03
CA HIS A 3 44.19 -8.66 4.36
C HIS A 3 43.45 -7.79 5.37
N ARG A 4 43.61 -6.46 5.24
CA ARG A 4 42.77 -5.51 5.98
C ARG A 4 41.39 -5.49 5.34
N ILE A 5 40.36 -5.56 6.18
CA ILE A 5 38.97 -5.42 5.77
C ILE A 5 38.82 -4.00 5.16
N PRO A 6 38.33 -3.86 3.92
CA PRO A 6 38.10 -2.55 3.33
C PRO A 6 37.03 -1.81 4.12
N SER A 7 37.22 -0.51 4.32
CA SER A 7 36.26 0.34 5.03
C SER A 7 34.86 0.24 4.41
N PRO A 8 33.79 0.25 5.24
CA PRO A 8 32.42 0.26 4.74
C PRO A 8 32.22 1.38 3.72
N ARG A 9 31.52 1.08 2.62
CA ARG A 9 31.16 2.09 1.63
C ARG A 9 30.32 3.17 2.32
N PRO A 10 30.58 4.47 2.09
CA PRO A 10 29.69 5.54 2.52
C PRO A 10 28.27 5.25 2.00
N SER A 11 27.27 5.41 2.87
CA SER A 11 25.87 5.29 2.46
C SER A 11 25.56 6.43 1.49
N ASP A 12 25.19 6.07 0.26
CA ASP A 12 24.80 7.00 -0.81
C ASP A 12 23.38 7.58 -0.57
N ASP A 13 22.76 7.24 0.57
CA ASP A 13 21.41 7.69 0.97
C ASP A 13 21.39 9.09 1.59
N ALA A 14 22.47 9.86 1.45
CA ALA A 14 22.42 11.31 1.71
C ALA A 14 21.63 12.00 0.60
N ARG A 15 20.35 11.65 0.44
CA ARG A 15 19.40 12.51 -0.25
C ARG A 15 19.50 13.88 0.42
N PRO A 16 19.59 14.98 -0.36
CA PRO A 16 19.53 16.30 0.22
C PRO A 16 18.30 16.36 1.11
N MET A 17 18.52 16.62 2.40
CA MET A 17 17.45 16.93 3.32
C MET A 17 16.60 18.00 2.62
N PRO A 18 15.29 17.78 2.41
CA PRO A 18 14.47 18.77 1.74
C PRO A 18 14.64 20.07 2.53
N GLY A 19 15.25 21.06 1.88
CA GLY A 19 15.53 22.35 2.48
C GLY A 19 14.25 22.87 3.12
N SER A 20 14.38 23.57 4.25
CA SER A 20 13.25 24.24 4.89
C SER A 20 12.49 25.01 3.82
N LEU A 21 11.28 24.55 3.51
CA LEU A 21 10.49 25.14 2.46
C LEU A 21 9.98 26.48 2.99
N VAL A 22 10.72 27.57 2.71
CA VAL A 22 10.37 28.93 3.13
C VAL A 22 9.15 29.39 2.33
N GLY A 23 8.06 29.75 3.01
CA GLY A 23 6.85 30.28 2.41
C GLY A 23 5.59 29.99 3.25
N PRO A 24 4.43 30.54 2.83
CA PRO A 24 3.17 30.35 3.56
C PRO A 24 2.82 28.86 3.68
N VAL A 25 2.31 28.46 4.85
CA VAL A 25 1.74 27.13 5.08
C VAL A 25 0.23 27.29 5.03
N CYS A 26 -0.40 26.73 4.01
CA CYS A 26 -1.85 26.65 3.97
C CYS A 26 -2.30 25.61 4.99
N PRO A 27 -3.20 25.95 5.93
CA PRO A 27 -3.62 25.01 6.98
C PRO A 27 -4.50 23.86 6.45
N VAL A 28 -5.12 24.02 5.28
CA VAL A 28 -6.20 23.15 4.81
C VAL A 28 -5.99 22.47 3.45
N CYS A 29 -5.04 22.90 2.63
CA CYS A 29 -4.90 22.32 1.29
C CYS A 29 -4.13 20.98 1.32
N ASP A 30 -4.42 20.12 0.34
CA ASP A 30 -3.80 18.79 0.22
C ASP A 30 -2.56 18.77 -0.69
N HIS A 31 -2.06 19.94 -1.09
CA HIS A 31 -0.82 20.00 -1.87
C HIS A 31 0.34 19.36 -1.12
N SER A 32 1.10 18.52 -1.81
CA SER A 32 2.21 17.74 -1.24
C SER A 32 3.21 18.60 -0.46
N SER A 33 3.58 19.76 -1.00
CA SER A 33 4.50 20.71 -0.36
C SER A 33 3.93 21.31 0.93
N CYS A 34 2.63 21.61 0.97
CA CYS A 34 1.95 22.17 2.14
C CYS A 34 1.82 21.13 3.25
N ARG A 35 1.46 19.89 2.90
CA ARG A 35 1.41 18.76 3.84
C ARG A 35 2.77 18.50 4.47
N VAL A 36 3.86 18.47 3.69
CA VAL A 36 5.23 18.31 4.21
C VAL A 36 5.57 19.39 5.24
N ARG A 37 5.26 20.66 4.93
CA ARG A 37 5.49 21.79 5.85
C ARG A 37 4.68 21.66 7.13
N ARG A 38 3.40 21.30 7.04
CA ARG A 38 2.56 21.06 8.24
C ARG A 38 3.12 19.92 9.08
N ALA A 39 3.44 18.81 8.44
CA ALA A 39 3.96 17.61 9.09
C ALA A 39 5.30 17.87 9.83
N GLN A 40 6.14 18.81 9.36
CA GLN A 40 7.37 19.20 10.05
C GLN A 40 7.11 19.88 11.41
N ARG A 41 5.95 20.51 11.59
CA ARG A 41 5.58 21.24 12.82
C ARG A 41 4.78 20.39 13.79
N LEU A 42 4.43 19.17 13.41
CA LEU A 42 3.56 18.29 14.17
C LEU A 42 4.36 17.18 14.88
N PRO A 43 3.85 16.66 16.00
CA PRO A 43 4.52 15.59 16.73
C PRO A 43 4.57 14.30 15.89
N ARG A 44 5.58 13.48 16.17
CA ARG A 44 5.62 12.10 15.70
C ARG A 44 4.88 11.21 16.70
N LEU A 45 3.87 10.49 16.25
CA LEU A 45 3.11 9.52 17.04
C LEU A 45 3.49 8.12 16.54
N GLY A 46 4.11 7.30 17.39
CA GLY A 46 4.57 5.96 16.99
C GLY A 46 5.63 5.97 15.87
N GLY A 47 6.41 7.04 15.73
CA GLY A 47 7.42 7.21 14.67
C GLY A 47 6.92 7.90 13.40
N HIS A 48 5.61 8.01 13.22
CA HIS A 48 4.95 8.61 12.06
C HIS A 48 4.48 10.03 12.34
N ARG A 49 4.46 10.91 11.32
CA ARG A 49 3.96 12.28 11.51
C ARG A 49 2.44 12.30 11.55
N SER A 50 1.85 13.01 12.51
CA SER A 50 0.39 13.01 12.70
C SER A 50 -0.40 13.56 11.50
N GLU A 51 0.22 14.39 10.65
CA GLU A 51 -0.35 14.86 9.37
C GLU A 51 -0.78 13.72 8.44
N PHE A 52 -0.10 12.57 8.51
CA PHE A 52 -0.30 11.43 7.61
C PHE A 52 -0.93 10.22 8.32
N ALA A 53 -1.53 10.44 9.50
CA ALA A 53 -2.09 9.35 10.31
C ALA A 53 -3.23 8.60 9.60
N ARG A 54 -4.03 9.31 8.78
CA ARG A 54 -5.13 8.73 8.01
C ARG A 54 -4.61 7.72 7.00
N GLU A 55 -3.58 8.07 6.25
CA GLU A 55 -2.99 7.23 5.21
C GLU A 55 -2.32 6.00 5.80
N HIS A 56 -1.64 6.14 6.94
CA HIS A 56 -1.10 5.00 7.69
C HIS A 56 -2.19 4.05 8.16
N ALA A 57 -3.30 4.59 8.68
CA ALA A 57 -4.44 3.77 9.09
C ALA A 57 -5.07 3.03 7.90
N GLN A 58 -5.19 3.69 6.74
CA GLN A 58 -5.67 3.06 5.50
C GLN A 58 -4.72 1.94 5.04
N ALA A 59 -3.42 2.19 5.01
CA ALA A 59 -2.43 1.17 4.63
C ALA A 59 -2.49 -0.03 5.58
N ALA A 60 -2.61 0.19 6.89
CA ALA A 60 -2.75 -0.88 7.88
C ALA A 60 -4.04 -1.69 7.70
N ALA A 61 -5.17 -1.02 7.41
CA ALA A 61 -6.44 -1.70 7.13
C ALA A 61 -6.37 -2.57 5.88
N ILE A 62 -5.71 -2.08 4.82
CA ILE A 62 -5.47 -2.84 3.59
C ILE A 62 -4.52 -4.01 3.85
N GLN A 63 -3.43 -3.79 4.58
CA GLN A 63 -2.49 -4.85 4.98
C GLN A 63 -3.20 -5.98 5.73
N ALA A 64 -4.15 -5.66 6.62
CA ALA A 64 -4.93 -6.65 7.36
C ALA A 64 -5.79 -7.54 6.45
N ARG A 65 -6.26 -6.99 5.31
CA ARG A 65 -7.02 -7.71 4.28
C ARG A 65 -6.10 -8.53 3.37
N TYR A 66 -4.99 -7.95 2.92
CA TYR A 66 -4.03 -8.58 2.00
C TYR A 66 -2.77 -9.06 2.72
N ARG A 67 -2.92 -10.02 3.63
CA ARG A 67 -1.85 -10.49 4.55
C ARG A 67 -0.60 -11.07 3.87
N HIS A 68 -0.69 -11.42 2.59
CA HIS A 68 0.39 -11.99 1.80
C HIS A 68 1.20 -10.96 1.02
N LEU A 69 0.81 -9.68 1.12
CA LEU A 69 1.51 -8.54 0.53
C LEU A 69 2.11 -7.69 1.64
N ILE A 70 2.97 -6.74 1.28
CA ILE A 70 3.41 -5.68 2.19
C ILE A 70 2.90 -4.36 1.65
N VAL A 71 2.00 -3.72 2.38
CA VAL A 71 1.38 -2.44 2.05
C VAL A 71 1.77 -1.42 3.10
N TYR A 72 2.29 -0.26 2.66
CA TYR A 72 2.67 0.83 3.55
C TYR A 72 2.49 2.19 2.88
N TYR A 73 2.43 3.25 3.68
CA TYR A 73 2.40 4.63 3.19
C TYR A 73 3.77 5.29 3.37
N GLY A 74 4.33 5.83 2.28
CA GLY A 74 5.60 6.53 2.28
C GLY A 74 5.42 8.02 2.52
N GLU A 75 5.72 8.52 3.72
CA GLU A 75 5.56 9.97 4.04
C GLU A 75 6.45 10.88 3.17
N ALA A 76 7.62 10.40 2.74
CA ALA A 76 8.55 11.17 1.91
C ALA A 76 8.05 11.32 0.47
N THR A 77 7.39 10.30 -0.07
CA THR A 77 6.83 10.28 -1.43
C THR A 77 5.37 10.69 -1.46
N GLN A 78 4.69 10.69 -0.30
CA GLN A 78 3.25 10.90 -0.13
C GLN A 78 2.40 9.94 -0.97
N SER A 79 2.84 8.69 -1.05
CA SER A 79 2.25 7.64 -1.87
C SER A 79 2.14 6.34 -1.10
N PHE A 80 1.22 5.49 -1.53
CA PHE A 80 1.13 4.11 -1.08
C PHE A 80 2.13 3.25 -1.85
N TRP A 81 2.65 2.24 -1.17
CA TRP A 81 3.56 1.27 -1.75
C TRP A 81 3.04 -0.13 -1.46
N VAL A 82 3.15 -1.00 -2.46
CA VAL A 82 2.86 -2.42 -2.33
C VAL A 82 4.04 -3.25 -2.81
N VAL A 83 4.51 -4.15 -1.96
CA VAL A 83 5.41 -5.24 -2.34
C VAL A 83 4.55 -6.47 -2.59
N SER A 84 4.65 -7.00 -3.80
CA SER A 84 3.96 -8.22 -4.23
C SER A 84 4.95 -9.14 -4.96
N PRO A 85 4.54 -10.37 -5.33
CA PRO A 85 5.38 -11.25 -6.15
C PRO A 85 5.78 -10.66 -7.51
N SER A 86 5.05 -9.68 -8.06
CA SER A 86 5.42 -8.99 -9.29
C SER A 86 6.41 -7.84 -9.06
N GLY A 87 6.74 -7.54 -7.80
CA GLY A 87 7.70 -6.51 -7.41
C GLY A 87 7.11 -5.44 -6.51
N LEU A 88 7.87 -4.35 -6.36
CA LEU A 88 7.48 -3.14 -5.63
C LEU A 88 6.80 -2.16 -6.59
N GLN A 89 5.63 -1.67 -6.20
CA GLN A 89 4.85 -0.71 -7.00
C GLN A 89 4.38 0.46 -6.14
N GLU A 90 4.37 1.65 -6.75
CA GLU A 90 3.93 2.90 -6.13
C GLU A 90 2.52 3.25 -6.63
N ALA A 91 1.67 3.72 -5.72
CA ALA A 91 0.34 4.24 -6.00
C ALA A 91 0.19 5.64 -5.36
N GLY A 92 -0.18 6.63 -6.17
CA GLY A 92 -0.28 8.02 -5.71
C GLY A 92 -1.41 8.25 -4.69
N ASP A 93 -2.44 7.42 -4.71
CA ASP A 93 -3.59 7.50 -3.84
C ASP A 93 -4.21 6.12 -3.56
N ILE A 94 -5.28 6.11 -2.78
CA ILE A 94 -5.96 4.89 -2.35
C ILE A 94 -6.63 4.16 -3.51
N ASP A 95 -7.16 4.87 -4.50
CA ASP A 95 -7.89 4.27 -5.62
C ASP A 95 -6.91 3.59 -6.58
N ALA A 96 -5.78 4.24 -6.86
CA ALA A 96 -4.67 3.66 -7.60
C ALA A 96 -4.15 2.39 -6.89
N LEU A 97 -4.02 2.41 -5.56
CA LEU A 97 -3.61 1.23 -4.80
C LEU A 97 -4.61 0.09 -4.95
N LEU A 98 -5.92 0.36 -4.83
CA LEU A 98 -6.96 -0.67 -4.97
C LEU A 98 -6.97 -1.30 -6.37
N ILE A 99 -6.67 -0.53 -7.42
CA ILE A 99 -6.50 -1.07 -8.77
C ILE A 99 -5.30 -2.02 -8.84
N LEU A 100 -4.14 -1.66 -8.25
CA LEU A 100 -2.97 -2.55 -8.20
C LEU A 100 -3.24 -3.84 -7.42
N LEU A 101 -4.10 -3.79 -6.41
CA LEU A 101 -4.48 -4.93 -5.58
C LEU A 101 -5.54 -5.84 -6.20
N TRP A 102 -6.21 -5.40 -7.26
CA TRP A 102 -7.29 -6.16 -7.90
C TRP A 102 -6.90 -7.62 -8.21
N PRO A 103 -5.75 -7.91 -8.85
CA PRO A 103 -5.34 -9.29 -9.18
C PRO A 103 -5.08 -10.19 -7.96
N HIS A 104 -4.88 -9.60 -6.78
CA HIS A 104 -4.62 -10.32 -5.53
C HIS A 104 -5.91 -10.68 -4.78
N THR A 105 -7.04 -10.13 -5.21
CA THR A 105 -8.36 -10.44 -4.64
C THR A 105 -8.85 -11.82 -5.13
N GLU A 106 -8.69 -12.12 -6.42
CA GLU A 106 -9.16 -13.38 -7.02
C GLU A 106 -8.39 -14.60 -6.50
N ARG A 107 -7.08 -14.47 -6.30
CA ARG A 107 -6.24 -15.54 -5.71
C ARG A 107 -6.58 -15.85 -4.25
N ALA A 108 -7.09 -14.88 -3.51
CA ALA A 108 -7.56 -15.12 -2.14
C ALA A 108 -8.85 -15.96 -2.16
N THR A 109 -9.76 -15.66 -3.07
CA THR A 109 -11.00 -16.44 -3.28
C THR A 109 -10.69 -17.87 -3.72
N GLU A 110 -9.77 -18.06 -4.65
CA GLU A 110 -9.43 -19.39 -5.19
C GLU A 110 -8.71 -20.29 -4.17
N ARG A 111 -7.89 -19.71 -3.28
CA ARG A 111 -7.33 -20.45 -2.13
C ARG A 111 -8.38 -20.85 -1.10
N GLN A 112 -9.47 -20.09 -1.00
CA GLN A 112 -10.54 -20.34 -0.04
C GLN A 112 -11.55 -21.38 -0.54
N PHE A 113 -11.70 -21.51 -1.86
CA PHE A 113 -12.51 -22.55 -2.51
C PHE A 113 -11.81 -23.08 -3.77
N PRO A 114 -10.91 -24.06 -3.65
CA PRO A 114 -10.30 -24.68 -4.83
C PRO A 114 -11.40 -25.43 -5.61
N GLY A 115 -11.79 -24.90 -6.77
CA GLY A 115 -12.78 -25.51 -7.68
C GLY A 115 -14.18 -24.89 -7.67
N ALA A 116 -14.39 -23.73 -7.04
CA ALA A 116 -15.65 -22.99 -7.21
C ALA A 116 -15.64 -22.26 -8.56
N ASP A 117 -16.10 -22.92 -9.62
CA ASP A 117 -16.42 -22.27 -10.89
C ASP A 117 -17.44 -21.15 -10.62
N PRO A 118 -17.10 -19.86 -10.89
CA PRO A 118 -17.99 -18.73 -10.63
C PRO A 118 -19.30 -18.78 -11.45
N TRP A 119 -19.33 -19.64 -12.47
CA TRP A 119 -20.42 -19.80 -13.43
C TRP A 119 -21.20 -21.11 -13.26
N ALA A 120 -20.94 -21.88 -12.19
CA ALA A 120 -21.70 -23.09 -11.89
C ALA A 120 -23.10 -22.75 -11.37
N HIS A 121 -23.97 -22.25 -12.25
CA HIS A 121 -25.39 -22.28 -12.01
C HIS A 121 -25.87 -23.73 -12.12
N SER A 122 -26.24 -24.31 -10.98
CA SER A 122 -26.98 -25.57 -10.93
C SER A 122 -28.27 -25.44 -11.74
N SER A 123 -28.23 -25.84 -13.00
CA SER A 123 -29.43 -26.17 -13.76
C SER A 123 -29.91 -27.54 -13.29
N GLU A 124 -30.37 -27.60 -12.05
CA GLU A 124 -31.13 -28.75 -11.55
C GLU A 124 -32.55 -28.59 -12.07
N VAL A 125 -32.77 -29.06 -13.30
CA VAL A 125 -34.11 -29.11 -13.90
C VAL A 125 -34.84 -30.28 -13.23
N PRO A 126 -35.97 -30.06 -12.54
CA PRO A 126 -36.75 -31.17 -12.00
C PRO A 126 -37.35 -31.96 -13.17
N ARG A 127 -37.03 -33.26 -13.24
CA ARG A 127 -37.69 -34.22 -14.14
C ARG A 127 -39.17 -34.28 -13.78
N VAL A 128 -40.00 -33.71 -14.65
CA VAL A 128 -41.46 -33.91 -14.62
C VAL A 128 -41.72 -35.38 -14.93
N LEU A 129 -42.27 -36.11 -13.94
CA LEU A 129 -42.77 -37.46 -14.12
C LEU A 129 -44.06 -37.39 -14.96
N THR A 130 -44.02 -37.96 -16.16
CA THR A 130 -45.22 -38.26 -16.95
C THR A 130 -45.93 -39.45 -16.33
N LEU A 131 -47.17 -39.24 -15.87
CA LEU A 131 -48.11 -40.33 -15.57
C LEU A 131 -49.03 -40.52 -16.79
N THR A 132 -49.02 -41.76 -17.29
CA THR A 132 -49.93 -42.34 -18.30
C THR A 132 -51.38 -42.39 -17.84
#